data_AF-A0A849AMJ3-F1
#
_entry.id   AF-A0A849AMJ3-F1
#
_cell.length_a   1.000
_cell.length_b   1.000
_cell.length_c   1.000
_cell.angle_alpha   90.00
_cell.angle_beta   90.00
_cell.angle_gamma   90.00
#
_symmetry.space_group_name_H-M   'P 1'
#
loop_
_entity.id
_entity.type
_entity.pdbx_description
1 polymer ?
#
loop_
_entity_poly.entity_id
_entity_poly.type
_entity_poly.pdbx_seq_one_letter_code
_entity_poly.pdbx_strand_id
1 'polypeptide(L)'
;MDASEVQWRIRDLLQTIASRYDMQAGQVIRYRQPGELMVLLARHVTWVAKHADAEVWMDELSALDRQGWQVVNRPPDLIRLGVCGAALDDGFTCQAELWHEPGQTAVECPMCSTVTDVAHRKDQDLARAARYRAPLSVVVEALAATGVPVRLEQARKWTQRRDRHGRALLEPATTRADGTKLYEVGEVLRVATSRRAKRAGTSER
;
A
#
# COMPACT_ATOMS: atom_id res chain seq x y z
N MET A 1 25.30 11.90 -14.04
CA MET A 1 24.30 12.97 -13.88
C MET A 1 23.91 13.02 -12.43
N ASP A 2 24.12 14.15 -11.76
CA ASP A 2 23.77 14.34 -10.34
C ASP A 2 22.42 15.08 -10.19
N ALA A 3 21.90 15.14 -8.96
CA ALA A 3 20.55 15.68 -8.70
C ALA A 3 20.48 17.18 -9.05
N SER A 4 21.59 17.90 -8.88
CA SER A 4 21.70 19.31 -9.22
C SER A 4 21.68 19.53 -10.74
N GLU A 5 22.29 18.62 -11.51
CA GLU A 5 22.26 18.62 -12.97
C GLU A 5 20.85 18.37 -13.51
N VAL A 6 20.13 17.37 -12.99
CA VAL A 6 18.73 17.11 -13.36
C VAL A 6 17.85 18.31 -13.04
N GLN A 7 17.98 18.86 -11.83
CA GLN A 7 17.23 20.04 -11.40
C GLN A 7 17.48 21.25 -12.32
N TRP A 8 18.75 21.48 -12.69
CA TRP A 8 19.12 22.57 -13.59
C TRP A 8 18.46 22.41 -14.97
N ARG A 9 18.47 21.20 -15.53
CA ARG A 9 17.85 20.91 -16.84
C ARG A 9 16.33 21.05 -16.84
N ILE A 10 15.66 20.58 -15.78
CA ILE A 10 14.21 20.79 -15.62
C ILE A 10 13.90 22.29 -15.60
N ARG A 11 14.65 23.06 -14.81
CA ARG A 11 14.46 24.52 -14.74
C ARG A 11 14.69 25.19 -16.09
N ASP A 12 15.74 24.80 -16.81
CA ASP A 12 16.08 25.37 -18.12
C ASP A 12 14.99 25.10 -19.17
N LEU A 13 14.43 23.89 -19.18
CA LEU A 13 13.30 23.54 -20.02
C LEU A 13 12.05 24.38 -19.68
N LEU A 14 11.69 24.47 -18.39
CA LEU A 14 10.56 25.30 -17.95
C LEU A 14 10.74 26.78 -18.31
N GLN A 15 11.97 27.30 -18.18
CA GLN A 15 12.32 28.67 -18.57
C GLN A 15 12.17 28.86 -20.09
N THR A 16 12.58 27.88 -20.89
CA THR A 16 12.42 27.92 -22.35
C THR A 16 10.95 28.01 -22.74
N ILE A 17 10.09 27.17 -22.15
CA ILE A 17 8.64 27.17 -22.43
C ILE A 17 8.03 28.53 -22.03
N ALA A 18 8.36 29.03 -20.83
CA ALA A 18 7.87 30.32 -20.34
C ALA A 18 8.30 31.48 -21.23
N SER A 19 9.55 31.51 -21.68
CA SER A 19 10.04 32.56 -22.58
C SER A 19 9.36 32.55 -23.95
N ARG A 20 8.98 31.37 -24.47
CA ARG A 20 8.17 31.31 -25.72
C ARG A 20 6.75 31.82 -25.51
N TYR A 21 6.15 31.53 -24.36
CA TYR A 21 4.85 32.06 -23.98
C TYR A 21 4.89 33.60 -23.91
N ASP A 22 5.84 34.16 -23.16
CA ASP A 22 5.97 35.60 -22.97
C ASP A 22 6.22 36.31 -24.30
N MET A 23 7.10 35.76 -25.15
CA MET A 23 7.38 36.33 -26.47
C MET A 23 6.12 36.40 -27.34
N GLN A 24 5.29 35.36 -27.35
CA GLN A 24 4.01 35.39 -28.07
C GLN A 24 3.00 36.36 -27.46
N ALA A 25 3.05 36.55 -26.14
CA ALA A 25 2.22 37.53 -25.43
C ALA A 25 2.75 38.99 -25.56
N GLY A 26 3.90 39.20 -26.20
CA GLY A 26 4.55 40.51 -26.30
C GLY A 26 5.11 41.01 -24.96
N GLN A 27 5.42 40.09 -24.04
CA GLN A 27 5.94 40.36 -22.72
C GLN A 27 7.41 39.91 -22.61
N VAL A 28 8.15 40.54 -21.69
CA VAL A 28 9.50 40.12 -21.32
C VAL A 28 9.55 40.05 -19.81
N ILE A 29 9.33 38.84 -19.26
CA ILE A 29 9.30 38.59 -17.83
C ILE A 29 10.56 37.80 -17.43
N ARG A 30 11.15 38.17 -16.29
CA ARG A 30 12.30 37.46 -15.73
C ARG A 30 11.87 36.69 -14.48
N TYR A 31 11.86 35.37 -14.60
CA TYR A 31 11.60 34.45 -13.48
C TYR A 31 12.87 34.24 -12.66
N ARG A 32 12.76 34.29 -11.34
CA ARG A 32 13.86 34.10 -10.39
C ARG A 32 13.82 32.72 -9.76
N GLN A 33 12.65 32.11 -9.64
CA GLN A 33 12.46 30.84 -8.96
C GLN A 33 11.73 29.81 -9.84
N PRO A 34 12.08 28.50 -9.75
CA PRO A 34 11.37 27.45 -10.49
C PRO A 34 9.86 27.42 -10.23
N GLY A 35 9.42 27.79 -9.01
CA GLY A 35 8.00 27.84 -8.67
C GLY A 35 7.20 28.85 -9.51
N GLU A 36 7.81 29.97 -9.91
CA GLU A 36 7.15 30.99 -10.74
C GLU A 36 6.88 30.45 -12.16
N LEU A 37 7.85 29.71 -12.70
CA LEU A 37 7.71 29.02 -14.00
C LEU A 37 6.59 27.98 -13.94
N MET A 38 6.57 27.16 -12.88
CA MET A 38 5.54 26.13 -12.69
C MET A 38 4.14 26.75 -12.59
N VAL A 39 3.97 27.82 -11.81
CA VAL A 39 2.69 28.52 -11.66
C VAL A 39 2.23 29.12 -12.98
N LEU A 40 3.13 29.75 -13.74
CA LEU A 40 2.80 30.28 -15.06
C LEU A 40 2.31 29.17 -16.00
N LEU A 41 3.11 28.12 -16.17
CA LEU A 41 2.81 27.06 -17.13
C LEU A 41 1.58 26.26 -16.74
N ALA A 42 1.37 26.01 -15.44
CA ALA A 42 0.14 25.36 -14.95
C ALA A 42 -1.11 26.19 -15.26
N ARG A 43 -1.04 27.52 -15.18
CA ARG A 43 -2.15 28.43 -15.55
C ARG A 43 -2.42 28.46 -17.06
N HIS A 44 -1.44 28.13 -17.88
CA HIS A 44 -1.51 28.19 -19.35
C HIS A 44 -1.31 26.83 -20.00
N VAL A 45 -1.67 25.73 -19.31
CA VAL A 45 -1.45 24.35 -19.78
C VAL A 45 -2.09 24.08 -21.15
N THR A 46 -3.24 24.71 -21.44
CA THR A 46 -3.91 24.59 -22.74
C THR A 46 -3.10 25.22 -23.87
N TRP A 47 -2.37 26.31 -23.60
CA TRP A 47 -1.46 26.90 -24.59
C TRP A 47 -0.25 26.00 -24.81
N VAL A 48 0.35 25.50 -23.72
CA VAL A 48 1.50 24.58 -23.78
C VAL A 48 1.16 23.35 -24.62
N ALA A 49 0.00 22.73 -24.36
CA ALA A 49 -0.45 21.53 -25.07
C ALA A 49 -0.73 21.74 -26.57
N LYS A 50 -0.98 22.98 -27.01
CA LYS A 50 -1.26 23.32 -28.41
C LYS A 50 -0.04 23.88 -29.15
N HIS A 51 1.07 24.08 -28.46
CA HIS A 51 2.28 24.63 -29.06
C HIS A 51 2.90 23.63 -30.04
N ALA A 52 3.56 24.13 -31.09
CA ALA A 52 4.18 23.27 -32.12
C ALA A 52 5.23 22.31 -31.55
N ASP A 53 5.94 22.73 -30.50
CA ASP A 53 6.99 21.94 -29.84
C ASP A 53 6.49 21.15 -28.61
N ALA A 54 5.17 21.07 -28.38
CA ALA A 54 4.61 20.45 -27.16
C ALA A 54 5.09 19.01 -26.96
N GLU A 55 5.18 18.24 -28.06
CA GLU A 55 5.65 16.85 -28.04
C GLU A 55 7.12 16.76 -27.62
N VAL A 56 7.98 17.62 -28.19
CA VAL A 56 9.40 17.69 -27.84
C VAL A 56 9.59 18.01 -26.35
N TRP A 57 8.85 18.99 -25.83
CA TRP A 57 8.92 19.36 -24.43
C TRP A 57 8.45 18.24 -23.51
N MET A 58 7.41 17.51 -23.91
CA MET A 58 6.89 16.39 -23.13
C MET A 58 7.90 15.24 -23.07
N ASP A 59 8.55 14.93 -24.19
CA ASP A 59 9.59 13.90 -24.25
C ASP A 59 10.81 14.27 -23.40
N GLU A 60 11.26 15.52 -23.50
CA GLU A 60 12.39 16.02 -22.70
C GLU A 60 12.06 16.02 -21.20
N LEU A 61 10.87 16.50 -20.82
CA LEU A 61 10.43 16.52 -19.42
C LEU A 61 10.30 15.10 -18.87
N SER A 62 9.76 14.16 -19.66
CA SER A 62 9.62 12.75 -19.28
C SER A 62 10.97 12.04 -19.16
N ALA A 63 11.95 12.40 -20.00
CA ALA A 63 13.31 11.91 -19.88
C ALA A 63 13.99 12.44 -18.61
N LEU A 64 13.82 13.73 -18.31
CA LEU A 64 14.37 14.37 -17.12
C LEU A 64 13.73 13.86 -15.83
N ASP A 65 12.42 13.58 -15.83
CA ASP A 65 11.73 12.95 -14.69
C ASP A 65 12.31 11.56 -14.40
N ARG A 66 12.45 10.71 -15.43
CA ARG A 66 13.07 9.38 -15.28
C ARG A 66 14.52 9.47 -14.78
N GLN A 67 15.29 10.43 -15.27
CA GLN A 67 16.66 10.68 -14.79
C GLN A 67 16.65 11.16 -13.33
N GLY A 68 15.71 12.02 -12.94
CA GLY A 68 15.51 12.44 -11.56
C GLY A 68 15.27 11.25 -10.63
N TRP A 69 14.39 10.33 -11.02
CA TRP A 69 14.14 9.10 -10.27
C TRP A 69 15.36 8.19 -10.12
N GLN A 70 16.30 8.22 -11.06
CA GLN A 70 17.54 7.43 -11.00
C GLN A 70 18.60 8.04 -10.08
N VAL A 71 18.56 9.35 -9.88
CA VAL A 71 19.61 10.10 -9.19
C VAL A 71 19.21 10.48 -7.77
N VAL A 72 17.91 10.59 -7.49
CA VAL A 72 17.41 10.67 -6.13
C VAL A 72 17.71 9.35 -5.44
N ASN A 73 18.65 9.39 -4.49
CA ASN A 73 18.97 8.28 -3.61
C ASN A 73 17.80 8.07 -2.63
N ARG A 74 16.72 7.45 -3.15
CA ARG A 74 15.52 7.16 -2.39
C ARG A 74 15.87 6.11 -1.34
N PRO A 75 15.52 6.30 -0.06
CA PRO A 75 15.60 5.23 0.91
C PRO A 75 14.92 3.98 0.32
N PRO A 76 15.45 2.77 0.55
CA PRO A 76 14.80 1.55 0.12
C PRO A 76 13.32 1.59 0.50
N ASP A 77 12.43 1.05 -0.34
CA ASP A 77 11.01 0.93 -0.01
C ASP A 77 10.85 -0.10 1.14
N LEU A 78 11.12 0.35 2.37
CA LEU A 78 11.11 -0.48 3.55
C LEU A 78 9.68 -0.91 3.87
N ILE A 79 9.47 -2.21 3.92
CA ILE A 79 8.21 -2.85 4.28
C ILE A 79 8.28 -3.23 5.75
N ARG A 80 7.28 -2.81 6.53
CA ARG A 80 7.18 -3.13 7.95
C ARG A 80 6.94 -4.63 8.15
N LEU A 81 7.79 -5.29 8.92
CA LEU A 81 7.72 -6.71 9.29
C LEU A 81 7.12 -6.92 10.70
N GLY A 82 6.87 -5.84 11.44
CA GLY A 82 6.30 -5.88 12.79
C GLY A 82 7.35 -5.72 13.90
N VAL A 83 6.98 -5.97 15.16
CA VAL A 83 7.90 -5.89 16.30
C VAL A 83 8.82 -7.11 16.35
N CYS A 84 10.05 -7.01 16.84
CA CYS A 84 11.01 -8.12 16.93
C CYS A 84 10.51 -9.26 17.83
N GLY A 85 10.18 -8.95 19.08
CA GLY A 85 9.63 -9.90 20.05
C GLY A 85 10.61 -10.98 20.55
N ALA A 86 11.92 -10.85 20.26
CA ALA A 86 12.93 -11.73 20.83
C ALA A 86 12.97 -11.61 22.36
N ALA A 87 13.14 -12.74 23.06
CA ALA A 87 13.34 -12.74 24.51
C ALA A 87 14.71 -12.15 24.84
N LEU A 88 14.73 -11.24 25.80
CA LEU A 88 15.94 -10.60 26.33
C LEU A 88 16.30 -11.24 27.68
N ASP A 89 17.57 -11.12 28.07
CA ASP A 89 18.12 -11.77 29.27
C ASP A 89 17.49 -11.29 30.59
N ASP A 90 16.89 -10.10 30.57
CA ASP A 90 16.17 -9.48 31.69
C ASP A 90 14.70 -9.96 31.82
N GLY A 91 14.29 -10.93 31.00
CA GLY A 91 12.93 -11.47 30.97
C GLY A 91 11.94 -10.60 30.18
N PHE A 92 12.40 -9.53 29.54
CA PHE A 92 11.58 -8.70 28.67
C PHE A 92 11.61 -9.21 27.22
N THR A 93 10.78 -8.61 26.37
CA THR A 93 10.77 -8.90 24.92
C THR A 93 11.17 -7.66 24.14
N CYS A 94 12.02 -7.82 23.13
CA CYS A 94 12.48 -6.74 22.29
C CYS A 94 11.31 -6.08 21.52
N GLN A 95 11.09 -4.80 21.73
CA GLN A 95 9.99 -4.04 21.11
C GLN A 95 10.41 -3.31 19.82
N ALA A 96 11.64 -3.52 19.33
CA ALA A 96 12.14 -2.86 18.13
C ALA A 96 11.26 -3.20 16.92
N GLU A 97 10.93 -2.20 16.11
CA GLU A 97 10.26 -2.44 14.83
C GLU A 97 11.26 -2.97 13.80
N LEU A 98 10.86 -4.04 13.13
CA LEU A 98 11.60 -4.65 12.04
C LEU A 98 11.04 -4.15 10.71
N TRP A 99 11.97 -3.83 9.81
CA TRP A 99 11.71 -3.33 8.47
C TRP A 99 12.59 -4.11 7.50
N HIS A 100 12.09 -4.38 6.30
CA HIS A 100 12.82 -5.16 5.30
C HIS A 100 12.67 -4.54 3.91
N GLU A 101 13.67 -4.70 3.05
CA GLU A 101 13.59 -4.31 1.65
C GLU A 101 12.82 -5.34 0.81
N PRO A 102 12.24 -4.96 -0.34
CA PRO A 102 11.64 -5.92 -1.25
C PRO A 102 12.66 -6.99 -1.68
N GLY A 103 12.33 -8.27 -1.49
CA GLY A 103 13.22 -9.40 -1.83
C GLY A 103 14.22 -9.80 -0.74
N GLN A 104 14.37 -9.02 0.34
CA GLN A 104 15.21 -9.39 1.46
C GLN A 104 14.66 -10.63 2.19
N THR A 105 15.52 -11.61 2.45
CA THR A 105 15.13 -12.91 3.04
C THR A 105 15.28 -12.94 4.56
N ALA A 106 16.18 -12.14 5.13
CA ALA A 106 16.39 -12.05 6.58
C ALA A 106 16.67 -10.61 7.01
N VAL A 107 16.18 -10.23 8.19
CA VAL A 107 16.41 -8.93 8.84
C VAL A 107 17.08 -9.15 10.18
N GLU A 108 18.17 -8.45 10.44
CA GLU A 108 18.76 -8.37 11.78
C GLU A 108 18.08 -7.24 12.58
N CYS A 109 17.65 -7.56 13.80
CA CYS A 109 17.08 -6.55 14.70
C CYS A 109 18.14 -5.51 15.09
N PRO A 110 17.91 -4.21 14.90
CA PRO A 110 18.91 -3.17 15.21
C PRO A 110 19.16 -3.01 16.71
N MET A 111 18.29 -3.55 17.57
CA MET A 111 18.39 -3.42 19.02
C MET A 111 19.00 -4.63 19.72
N CYS A 112 18.67 -5.85 19.27
CA CYS A 112 19.10 -7.09 19.95
C CYS A 112 19.82 -8.07 19.02
N SER A 113 20.15 -7.66 17.79
CA SER A 113 20.84 -8.46 16.77
C SER A 113 20.21 -9.81 16.43
N THR A 114 18.96 -10.05 16.85
CA THR A 114 18.25 -11.28 16.48
C THR A 114 17.91 -11.25 15.00
N VAL A 115 18.34 -12.28 14.28
CA VAL A 115 18.04 -12.46 12.86
C VAL A 115 16.66 -13.11 12.69
N THR A 116 15.80 -12.46 11.91
CA THR A 116 14.44 -12.91 11.61
C THR A 116 14.32 -13.23 10.13
N ASP A 117 13.96 -14.48 9.80
CA ASP A 117 13.58 -14.86 8.45
C ASP A 117 12.25 -14.17 8.06
N VAL A 118 12.27 -13.46 6.94
CA VAL A 118 11.15 -12.61 6.49
C VAL A 118 9.95 -13.44 6.07
N ALA A 119 10.17 -14.55 5.35
CA ALA A 119 9.09 -15.39 4.85
C ALA A 119 8.38 -16.10 6.01
N HIS A 120 9.16 -16.73 6.89
CA HIS A 120 8.65 -17.38 8.08
C HIS A 120 7.90 -16.41 8.99
N ARG A 121 8.42 -15.18 9.17
CA ARG A 121 7.74 -14.16 9.97
C ARG A 121 6.40 -13.75 9.38
N LYS A 122 6.33 -13.52 8.07
CA LYS A 122 5.07 -13.23 7.37
C LYS A 122 4.04 -14.35 7.54
N ASP A 123 4.47 -15.60 7.43
CA ASP A 123 3.60 -16.76 7.65
C ASP A 123 3.08 -16.82 9.08
N GLN A 124 3.94 -16.56 10.07
CA GLN A 124 3.54 -16.49 11.47
C GLN A 124 2.55 -15.35 11.74
N ASP A 125 2.78 -14.18 11.16
CA ASP A 125 1.91 -13.02 11.36
C ASP A 125 0.56 -13.21 10.68
N LEU A 126 0.54 -13.82 9.50
CA LEU A 126 -0.69 -14.23 8.82
C LEU A 126 -1.44 -15.29 9.64
N ALA A 127 -0.74 -16.28 10.19
CA ALA A 127 -1.33 -17.30 11.05
C ALA A 127 -1.89 -16.71 12.36
N ARG A 128 -1.20 -15.73 12.95
CA ARG A 128 -1.69 -14.98 14.12
C ARG A 128 -2.91 -14.14 13.78
N ALA A 129 -2.88 -13.43 12.67
CA ALA A 129 -4.02 -12.65 12.18
C ALA A 129 -5.25 -13.54 11.93
N ALA A 130 -5.05 -14.73 11.37
CA ALA A 130 -6.12 -15.71 11.16
C ALA A 130 -6.76 -16.17 12.48
N ARG A 131 -5.98 -16.29 13.56
CA ARG A 131 -6.45 -16.67 14.90
C ARG A 131 -7.00 -15.50 15.72
N TYR A 132 -6.97 -14.27 15.19
CA TYR A 132 -7.53 -13.12 15.90
C TYR A 132 -9.03 -13.29 16.09
N ARG A 133 -9.50 -13.05 17.32
CA ARG A 133 -10.89 -13.29 17.75
C ARG A 133 -11.56 -11.96 18.03
N ALA A 134 -12.65 -11.67 17.32
CA ALA A 134 -13.42 -10.45 17.51
C ALA A 134 -14.92 -10.70 17.30
N PRO A 135 -15.80 -9.77 17.71
CA PRO A 135 -17.22 -9.84 17.38
C PRO A 135 -17.42 -9.96 15.86
N LEU A 136 -18.48 -10.66 15.44
CA LEU A 136 -18.70 -10.98 14.02
C LEU A 136 -18.74 -9.73 13.12
N SER A 137 -19.28 -8.61 13.61
CA SER A 137 -19.28 -7.33 12.90
C SER A 137 -17.87 -6.82 12.60
N VAL A 138 -17.00 -6.83 13.60
CA VAL A 138 -15.61 -6.38 13.49
C VAL A 138 -14.82 -7.26 12.52
N VAL A 139 -14.99 -8.58 12.59
CA VAL A 139 -14.34 -9.50 11.65
C VAL A 139 -14.78 -9.24 10.21
N VAL A 140 -16.08 -9.06 10.00
CA VAL A 140 -16.64 -8.79 8.66
C VAL A 140 -16.15 -7.46 8.10
N GLU A 141 -16.06 -6.43 8.94
CA GLU A 141 -15.52 -5.11 8.57
C GLU A 141 -14.04 -5.20 8.19
N ALA A 142 -13.23 -5.89 8.99
CA ALA A 142 -11.81 -6.12 8.69
C ALA A 142 -11.60 -6.90 7.38
N LEU A 143 -12.43 -7.90 7.11
CA LEU A 143 -12.39 -8.64 5.84
C LEU A 143 -12.81 -7.77 4.64
N ALA A 144 -13.80 -6.88 4.81
CA ALA A 144 -14.18 -5.95 3.76
C ALA A 144 -13.05 -4.96 3.44
N ALA A 145 -12.37 -4.42 4.46
CA ALA A 145 -11.23 -3.52 4.30
C ALA A 145 -10.03 -4.18 3.57
N THR A 146 -9.93 -5.51 3.64
CA THR A 146 -8.88 -6.30 2.96
C THR A 146 -9.34 -6.84 1.59
N GLY A 147 -10.46 -6.38 1.05
CA GLY A 147 -10.93 -6.75 -0.29
C GLY A 147 -11.74 -8.04 -0.36
N VAL A 148 -12.15 -8.61 0.79
CA VAL A 148 -13.03 -9.78 0.86
C VAL A 148 -14.46 -9.31 1.20
N PRO A 149 -15.30 -8.96 0.20
CA PRO A 149 -16.65 -8.50 0.50
C PRO A 149 -17.52 -9.61 1.09
N VAL A 150 -17.84 -9.47 2.38
CA VAL A 150 -18.80 -10.26 3.14
C VAL A 150 -19.76 -9.27 3.80
N ARG A 151 -21.08 -9.47 3.66
CA ARG A 151 -22.07 -8.68 4.41
C ARG A 151 -22.32 -9.31 5.77
N LEU A 152 -22.55 -8.51 6.81
CA LEU A 152 -22.80 -9.03 8.16
C LEU A 152 -23.99 -9.99 8.22
N GLU A 153 -25.08 -9.69 7.53
CA GLU A 153 -26.25 -10.58 7.43
C GLU A 153 -25.91 -11.94 6.80
N GLN A 154 -25.04 -11.94 5.80
CA GLN A 154 -24.57 -13.17 5.16
C GLN A 154 -23.76 -14.00 6.16
N ALA A 155 -22.87 -13.38 6.92
CA ALA A 155 -22.10 -14.04 7.97
C ALA A 155 -23.01 -14.58 9.08
N ARG A 156 -24.04 -13.83 9.51
CA ARG A 156 -25.05 -14.29 10.47
C ARG A 156 -25.82 -15.53 9.96
N LYS A 157 -26.15 -15.57 8.67
CA LYS A 157 -26.76 -16.78 8.08
C LYS A 157 -25.83 -18.00 8.15
N TRP A 158 -24.51 -17.81 8.15
CA TRP A 158 -23.57 -18.93 8.30
C TRP A 158 -23.53 -19.49 9.71
N THR A 159 -23.78 -18.68 10.72
CA THR A 159 -23.86 -19.16 12.10
C THR A 159 -25.13 -19.97 12.37
N GLN A 160 -26.18 -19.74 11.59
CA GLN A 160 -27.47 -20.43 11.71
C GLN A 160 -27.57 -21.69 10.84
N ARG A 161 -26.94 -21.68 9.66
CA ARG A 161 -27.04 -22.77 8.70
C ARG A 161 -26.14 -23.94 9.11
N ARG A 162 -26.67 -25.15 8.92
CA ARG A 162 -25.95 -26.41 9.17
C ARG A 162 -25.36 -26.99 7.88
N ASP A 163 -24.24 -27.68 7.99
CA ASP A 163 -23.69 -28.50 6.92
C ASP A 163 -24.39 -29.87 6.84
N ARG A 164 -23.95 -30.72 5.91
CA ARG A 164 -24.50 -32.08 5.73
C ARG A 164 -24.30 -32.99 6.96
N HIS A 165 -23.46 -32.60 7.90
CA HIS A 165 -23.16 -33.31 9.14
C HIS A 165 -23.84 -32.65 10.35
N GLY A 166 -24.75 -31.69 10.15
CA GLY A 166 -25.47 -31.01 11.22
C GLY A 166 -24.64 -29.98 12.00
N ARG A 167 -23.42 -29.64 11.57
CA ARG A 167 -22.55 -28.64 12.22
C ARG A 167 -22.82 -27.24 11.69
N ALA A 168 -22.73 -26.21 12.54
CA ALA A 168 -22.91 -24.85 12.03
C ALA A 168 -21.80 -24.53 11.03
N LEU A 169 -22.15 -23.79 9.97
CA LEU A 169 -21.20 -23.44 8.93
C LEU A 169 -20.17 -22.43 9.42
N LEU A 170 -20.48 -21.68 10.47
CA LEU A 170 -19.56 -20.81 11.20
C LEU A 170 -19.90 -20.87 12.70
N GLU A 171 -18.96 -21.35 13.51
CA GLU A 171 -19.12 -21.41 14.96
C GLU A 171 -18.31 -20.31 15.64
N PRO A 172 -18.79 -19.79 16.78
CA PRO A 172 -17.99 -18.89 17.59
C PRO A 172 -16.79 -19.65 18.16
N ALA A 173 -15.60 -19.07 18.07
CA ALA A 173 -14.40 -19.64 18.65
C ALA A 173 -14.42 -19.60 20.18
N THR A 174 -15.06 -18.57 20.75
CA THR A 174 -15.32 -18.48 22.19
C THR A 174 -16.48 -17.51 22.45
N THR A 175 -16.97 -17.50 23.69
CA THR A 175 -17.92 -16.51 24.18
C THR A 175 -17.31 -15.79 25.36
N ARG A 176 -17.30 -14.45 25.32
CA ARG A 176 -16.82 -13.61 26.42
C ARG A 176 -17.79 -13.69 27.61
N ALA A 177 -17.32 -13.33 28.79
CA ALA A 177 -18.12 -13.32 30.02
C ALA A 177 -19.42 -12.46 29.93
N ASP A 178 -19.44 -11.46 29.05
CA ASP A 178 -20.61 -10.61 28.76
C ASP A 178 -21.61 -11.25 27.77
N GLY A 179 -21.38 -12.49 27.35
CA GLY A 179 -22.21 -13.20 26.36
C GLY A 179 -21.86 -12.91 24.90
N THR A 180 -20.87 -12.04 24.64
CA THR A 180 -20.46 -11.71 23.27
C THR A 180 -19.72 -12.89 22.63
N LYS A 181 -20.27 -13.39 21.51
CA LYS A 181 -19.64 -14.43 20.69
C LYS A 181 -18.49 -13.85 19.86
N LEU A 182 -17.31 -14.43 20.00
CA LEU A 182 -16.11 -14.04 19.26
C LEU A 182 -15.83 -15.07 18.17
N TYR A 183 -15.46 -14.59 17.00
CA TYR A 183 -15.20 -15.39 15.81
C TYR A 183 -13.76 -15.17 15.38
N GLU A 184 -13.11 -16.24 14.93
CA GLU A 184 -11.78 -16.17 14.34
C GLU A 184 -11.83 -15.64 12.92
N VAL A 185 -10.97 -14.67 12.60
CA VAL A 185 -10.88 -14.05 11.26
C VAL A 185 -10.69 -15.11 10.18
N GLY A 186 -9.78 -16.07 10.43
CA GLY A 186 -9.45 -17.14 9.50
C GLY A 186 -10.64 -18.05 9.18
N GLU A 187 -11.47 -18.38 10.18
CA GLU A 187 -12.66 -19.21 9.97
C GLU A 187 -13.72 -18.49 9.15
N VAL A 188 -13.94 -17.19 9.39
CA VAL A 188 -14.88 -16.40 8.58
C VAL A 188 -14.38 -16.30 7.13
N LEU A 189 -13.07 -16.11 6.92
CA LEU A 189 -12.45 -16.09 5.59
C LEU A 189 -12.57 -17.45 4.88
N ARG A 190 -12.33 -18.56 5.60
CA ARG A 190 -12.46 -19.93 5.08
C ARG A 190 -13.88 -20.22 4.58
N VAL A 191 -14.90 -19.81 5.35
CA VAL A 191 -16.30 -19.96 4.95
C VAL A 191 -16.62 -19.09 3.73
N ALA A 192 -16.14 -17.85 3.70
CA ALA A 192 -16.37 -16.92 2.58
C ALA A 192 -15.78 -17.44 1.26
N THR A 193 -14.53 -17.90 1.29
CA THR A 193 -13.80 -18.45 0.13
C THR A 193 -14.43 -19.75 -0.37
N SER A 194 -14.74 -20.69 0.53
CA SER A 194 -15.42 -21.95 0.19
C SER A 194 -16.76 -21.74 -0.49
N ARG A 195 -17.51 -20.71 -0.09
CA ARG A 195 -18.82 -20.37 -0.69
C ARG A 195 -18.68 -19.71 -2.07
N ARG A 196 -17.66 -18.87 -2.27
CA ARG A 196 -17.38 -18.31 -3.60
C ARG A 196 -17.00 -19.41 -4.58
N ALA A 197 -16.13 -20.34 -4.18
CA ALA A 197 -15.76 -21.49 -5.00
C ALA A 197 -16.98 -22.34 -5.39
N LYS A 198 -17.89 -22.65 -4.44
CA LYS A 198 -19.14 -23.39 -4.74
C LYS A 198 -20.06 -22.64 -5.71
N ARG A 199 -20.21 -21.32 -5.56
CA ARG A 199 -21.03 -20.50 -6.46
C ARG A 199 -20.47 -20.46 -7.87
N ALA A 200 -19.15 -20.32 -8.02
CA ALA A 200 -18.48 -20.36 -9.32
C ALA A 200 -18.69 -21.70 -10.03
N GLY A 201 -18.45 -22.83 -9.34
CA GLY A 201 -18.64 -24.17 -9.92
C GLY A 201 -20.09 -24.60 -10.15
N THR A 202 -21.08 -23.85 -9.64
CA THR A 202 -22.51 -24.10 -9.94
C THR A 202 -23.00 -23.27 -11.14
N SER A 203 -22.22 -22.28 -11.58
CA SER A 203 -22.54 -21.42 -12.73
C SER A 203 -22.06 -21.99 -14.07
N GLU A 204 -21.24 -23.05 -14.06
CA GLU A 204 -20.68 -23.72 -15.25
C GLU A 204 -21.42 -25.03 -15.61
N ARG A 205 -22.65 -25.22 -15.12
CA ARG A 205 -23.52 -26.35 -15.46
C ARG A 205 -24.86 -25.88 -16.00
#